data_AF-A0A250VUZ3-F1
#
_entry.id   AF-A0A250VUZ3-F1
#
_cell.length_a   1.000
_cell.length_b   1.000
_cell.length_c   1.000
_cell.angle_alpha   90.00
_cell.angle_beta   90.00
_cell.angle_gamma   90.00
#
_symmetry.space_group_name_H-M   'P 1'
#
loop_
_entity.id
_entity.type
_entity.pdbx_description
1 polymer ?
#
loop_
_entity_poly.entity_id
_entity_poly.type
_entity_poly.pdbx_seq_one_letter_code
_entity_poly.pdbx_strand_id
1 'polypeptide(L)'
;MRCHVSSAHMDDVTPPSSALPVLAGGEPGETAAPLLDRLRIAVSRRLAAHLPVPASMMQWLDEEMDAFADDSELLGELFDQLLHAHALDTATAGAAVLLADVVIDSQAAAAVRAALTVTLAEAATDALRDEALDPQGFVSTEAVLRQQTDSQRTVRQAVQGEAPRLFAQWDQEPEVMQFALAVLAAACAGTDVIPRIASLASVWPETPRAATLALACALAADNEEAIAEALDESVRHPDYNPDAQGDPEALAQSQGLSLLIDLAQQEIGPLVFH
;
A
#
# COMPACT_ATOMS: atom_id res chain seq x y z
N MET A 1 57.11 23.80 -19.48
CA MET A 1 57.37 24.04 -18.04
C MET A 1 56.10 24.66 -17.49
N ARG A 2 55.09 23.95 -16.97
CA ARG A 2 55.00 23.03 -15.81
C ARG A 2 55.60 23.57 -14.50
N CYS A 3 54.76 23.47 -13.45
CA CYS A 3 54.96 23.51 -11.99
C CYS A 3 54.24 24.71 -11.34
N HIS A 4 53.40 24.60 -10.30
CA HIS A 4 52.86 23.51 -9.49
C HIS A 4 51.59 24.07 -8.80
N VAL A 5 50.47 23.34 -8.75
CA VAL A 5 49.39 23.59 -7.78
C VAL A 5 49.31 22.38 -6.87
N SER A 6 49.37 22.66 -5.58
CA SER A 6 49.36 21.71 -4.47
C SER A 6 48.11 20.84 -4.49
N SER A 7 48.35 19.55 -4.30
CA SER A 7 47.35 18.53 -4.03
C SER A 7 46.90 18.67 -2.57
N ALA A 8 45.64 19.07 -2.37
CA ALA A 8 44.94 18.80 -1.13
C ALA A 8 44.07 17.56 -1.38
N HIS A 9 44.37 16.51 -0.59
CA HIS A 9 43.55 15.33 -0.38
C HIS A 9 42.08 15.75 -0.19
N MET A 10 41.24 15.48 -1.18
CA MET A 10 39.80 15.29 -0.94
C MET A 10 39.66 13.81 -0.68
N ASP A 11 39.38 13.50 0.57
CA ASP A 11 38.97 12.18 1.00
C ASP A 11 37.84 11.67 0.10
N ASP A 12 38.04 10.45 -0.35
CA ASP A 12 37.12 9.64 -1.13
C ASP A 12 35.88 9.38 -0.26
N VAL A 13 34.89 10.28 -0.32
CA VAL A 13 33.56 10.05 0.25
C VAL A 13 32.88 9.05 -0.67
N THR A 14 33.13 7.78 -0.40
CA THR A 14 32.25 6.71 -0.87
C THR A 14 30.86 6.99 -0.28
N PRO A 15 29.80 7.15 -1.10
CA PRO A 15 28.46 7.24 -0.53
C PRO A 15 28.16 5.91 0.18
N PRO A 16 27.53 5.90 1.36
CA PRO A 16 27.05 4.66 1.95
C PRO A 16 26.01 4.07 1.00
N SER A 17 26.41 3.03 0.27
CA SER A 17 25.48 2.10 -0.37
C SER A 17 24.87 1.27 0.75
N SER A 18 23.84 1.79 1.39
CA SER A 18 23.02 1.06 2.37
C SER A 18 21.61 0.86 1.79
N ALA A 19 21.53 0.26 0.61
CA ALA A 19 20.24 -0.27 0.17
C ALA A 19 19.87 -1.39 1.15
N LEU A 20 18.73 -1.24 1.84
CA LEU A 20 18.18 -2.32 2.65
C LEU A 20 18.04 -3.59 1.79
N PRO A 21 18.28 -4.78 2.35
CA PRO A 21 18.05 -6.02 1.61
C PRO A 21 16.59 -6.10 1.16
N VAL A 22 16.33 -6.56 -0.07
CA VAL A 22 14.96 -6.72 -0.59
C VAL A 22 14.11 -7.56 0.36
N LEU A 23 12.84 -7.19 0.56
CA LEU A 23 11.89 -7.98 1.35
C LEU A 23 11.80 -9.40 0.81
N ALA A 24 11.82 -10.40 1.69
CA ALA A 24 11.69 -11.78 1.24
C ALA A 24 10.39 -11.97 0.44
N GLY A 25 10.49 -12.66 -0.70
CA GLY A 25 9.38 -12.85 -1.65
C GLY A 25 9.20 -11.72 -2.67
N GLY A 26 10.03 -10.67 -2.62
CA GLY A 26 10.05 -9.58 -3.59
C GLY A 26 10.77 -9.88 -4.92
N GLU A 27 11.46 -11.02 -5.02
CA GLU A 27 12.15 -11.44 -6.24
C GLU A 27 11.15 -11.80 -7.35
N PRO A 28 11.46 -11.49 -8.63
CA PRO A 28 10.59 -11.87 -9.75
C PRO A 28 10.46 -13.40 -9.81
N GLY A 29 9.25 -13.88 -9.52
CA GLY A 29 8.96 -15.30 -9.45
C GLY A 29 8.97 -15.94 -10.84
N GLU A 30 10.00 -16.72 -11.16
CA GLU A 30 10.17 -17.44 -12.44
C GLU A 30 9.04 -18.45 -12.75
N THR A 31 8.14 -18.71 -11.77
CA THR A 31 7.02 -19.65 -11.87
C THR A 31 5.65 -19.05 -11.55
N ALA A 32 5.55 -17.72 -11.37
CA ALA A 32 4.27 -17.08 -11.08
C ALA A 32 3.35 -17.09 -12.31
N ALA A 33 2.05 -17.28 -12.09
CA ALA A 33 1.10 -17.16 -13.18
C ALA A 33 0.80 -15.68 -13.48
N PRO A 34 0.57 -15.29 -14.75
CA PRO A 34 0.24 -13.92 -15.13
C PRO A 34 -0.96 -13.38 -14.35
N LEU A 35 -0.91 -12.12 -13.96
CA LEU A 35 -1.97 -11.47 -13.18
C LEU A 35 -3.29 -11.43 -13.98
N LEU A 36 -3.24 -11.21 -15.30
CA LEU A 36 -4.42 -11.19 -16.16
C LEU A 36 -5.22 -12.49 -16.07
N ASP A 37 -4.54 -13.64 -16.10
CA ASP A 37 -5.19 -14.95 -15.96
C ASP A 37 -5.85 -15.09 -14.59
N ARG A 38 -5.22 -14.58 -13.53
CA ARG A 38 -5.77 -14.63 -12.18
C ARG A 38 -7.01 -13.76 -12.05
N LEU A 39 -7.00 -12.57 -12.65
CA LEU A 39 -8.16 -11.68 -12.71
C LEU A 39 -9.31 -12.35 -13.46
N ARG A 40 -9.06 -12.93 -14.64
CA ARG A 40 -10.06 -13.68 -15.42
C ARG A 40 -10.66 -14.85 -14.65
N ILE A 41 -9.83 -15.61 -13.93
CA ILE A 41 -10.29 -16.71 -13.07
C ILE A 41 -11.16 -16.19 -11.93
N ALA A 42 -10.77 -15.10 -11.26
CA ALA A 42 -11.54 -14.52 -10.16
C ALA A 42 -12.91 -14.02 -10.65
N VAL A 43 -12.94 -13.29 -11.78
CA VAL A 43 -14.19 -12.84 -12.42
C VAL A 43 -15.07 -14.04 -12.78
N SER A 44 -14.50 -15.05 -13.44
CA SER A 44 -15.24 -16.26 -13.86
C SER A 44 -15.81 -17.03 -12.68
N ARG A 45 -15.07 -17.16 -11.57
CA ARG A 45 -15.54 -17.80 -10.34
C ARG A 45 -16.72 -17.06 -9.73
N ARG A 46 -16.65 -15.73 -9.64
CA ARG A 46 -17.76 -14.91 -9.12
C ARG A 46 -19.01 -15.04 -9.99
N LEU A 47 -18.86 -14.97 -11.32
CA LEU A 47 -19.97 -15.20 -12.25
C LEU A 47 -20.60 -16.59 -12.08
N ALA A 48 -19.77 -17.64 -11.96
CA ALA A 48 -20.23 -19.01 -11.74
C ALA A 48 -20.94 -19.19 -10.39
N ALA A 49 -20.54 -18.43 -9.36
CA ALA A 49 -21.15 -18.41 -8.05
C ALA A 49 -22.36 -17.45 -7.94
N HIS A 50 -22.77 -16.80 -9.03
CA HIS A 50 -23.81 -15.75 -9.06
C HIS A 50 -23.53 -14.59 -8.09
N LEU A 51 -22.26 -14.29 -7.86
CA LEU A 51 -21.83 -13.13 -7.07
C LEU A 51 -21.72 -11.90 -7.97
N PRO A 52 -21.92 -10.68 -7.43
CA PRO A 52 -21.76 -9.46 -8.20
C PRO A 52 -20.33 -9.31 -8.77
N VAL A 53 -20.26 -8.88 -10.02
CA VAL A 53 -19.06 -8.45 -10.73
C VAL A 53 -19.35 -7.05 -11.31
N PRO A 54 -18.52 -6.02 -11.01
CA PRO A 54 -18.68 -4.70 -11.60
C PRO A 54 -18.62 -4.74 -13.14
N ALA A 55 -19.40 -3.89 -13.81
CA ALA A 55 -19.35 -3.79 -15.27
C ALA A 55 -17.95 -3.40 -15.78
N SER A 56 -17.26 -2.49 -15.07
CA SER A 56 -15.87 -2.14 -15.33
C SER A 56 -14.91 -3.32 -15.20
N MET A 57 -15.29 -4.37 -14.47
CA MET A 57 -14.47 -5.57 -14.32
C MET A 57 -14.81 -6.66 -15.34
N MET A 58 -15.91 -6.53 -16.08
CA MET A 58 -16.28 -7.50 -17.12
C MET A 58 -15.36 -7.41 -18.34
N GLN A 59 -14.82 -6.24 -18.65
CA GLN A 59 -13.90 -6.02 -19.77
C GLN A 59 -12.60 -6.85 -19.66
N TRP A 60 -12.20 -7.24 -18.45
CA TRP A 60 -11.02 -8.08 -18.22
C TRP A 60 -11.15 -9.51 -18.78
N LEU A 61 -12.37 -9.93 -19.13
CA LEU A 61 -12.62 -11.17 -19.85
C LEU A 61 -12.41 -11.07 -21.36
N ASP A 62 -12.31 -9.85 -21.91
CA ASP A 62 -12.19 -9.64 -23.35
C ASP A 62 -10.77 -9.95 -23.84
N GLU A 63 -10.67 -10.46 -25.07
CA GLU A 63 -9.40 -10.75 -25.76
C GLU A 63 -8.59 -9.47 -26.03
N GLU A 64 -9.24 -8.31 -26.10
CA GLU A 64 -8.54 -7.01 -26.25
C GLU A 64 -7.60 -6.71 -25.07
N MET A 65 -7.85 -7.30 -23.91
CA MET A 65 -6.98 -7.19 -22.73
C MET A 65 -5.73 -8.07 -22.84
N ASP A 66 -5.59 -8.91 -23.86
CA ASP A 66 -4.31 -9.61 -24.14
C ASP A 66 -3.24 -8.65 -24.70
N ALA A 67 -3.58 -7.37 -24.88
CA ALA A 67 -2.66 -6.34 -25.37
C ALA A 67 -1.64 -5.87 -24.33
N PHE A 68 -1.85 -6.13 -23.02
CA PHE A 68 -0.88 -5.77 -21.99
C PHE A 68 0.41 -6.55 -22.17
N ALA A 69 1.55 -5.85 -22.17
CA ALA A 69 2.87 -6.42 -22.36
C ALA A 69 3.31 -7.27 -21.16
N ASP A 70 2.94 -6.86 -19.95
CA ASP A 70 3.28 -7.52 -18.69
C ASP A 70 2.33 -7.16 -17.53
N ASP A 71 2.58 -7.75 -16.36
CA ASP A 71 1.81 -7.50 -15.13
C ASP A 71 1.96 -6.06 -14.62
N SER A 72 3.05 -5.37 -14.95
CA SER A 72 3.30 -3.97 -14.54
C SER A 72 2.37 -3.02 -15.28
N GLU A 73 2.25 -3.16 -16.60
CA GLU A 73 1.30 -2.39 -17.42
C GLU A 73 -0.14 -2.64 -16.97
N LEU A 74 -0.49 -3.91 -16.71
CA LEU A 74 -1.81 -4.29 -16.20
C LEU A 74 -2.11 -3.68 -14.81
N LEU A 75 -1.12 -3.67 -13.91
CA LEU A 75 -1.29 -3.05 -12.59
C LEU A 75 -1.46 -1.54 -12.69
N GLY A 76 -0.75 -0.88 -13.60
CA GLY A 76 -0.94 0.54 -13.87
C GLY A 76 -2.40 0.86 -14.25
N GLU A 77 -2.99 0.07 -15.14
CA GLU A 77 -4.39 0.22 -15.54
C GLU A 77 -5.37 -0.11 -14.40
N LEU A 78 -5.10 -1.16 -13.61
CA LEU A 78 -5.92 -1.49 -12.44
C LEU A 78 -5.88 -0.37 -11.38
N PHE A 79 -4.71 0.25 -11.18
CA PHE A 79 -4.54 1.37 -10.26
C PHE A 79 -5.26 2.62 -10.77
N ASP A 80 -5.18 2.92 -12.06
CA ASP A 80 -5.91 4.03 -12.66
C ASP A 80 -7.43 3.84 -12.50
N GLN A 81 -7.94 2.63 -12.74
CA GLN A 81 -9.36 2.32 -12.57
C GLN A 81 -9.84 2.39 -11.12
N LEU A 82 -9.00 2.06 -10.14
CA LEU A 82 -9.36 2.13 -8.72
C LEU A 82 -9.19 3.52 -8.10
N LEU A 83 -8.16 4.26 -8.51
CA LEU A 83 -7.72 5.48 -7.83
C LEU A 83 -7.91 6.76 -8.66
N HIS A 84 -7.95 6.69 -10.00
CA HIS A 84 -7.95 7.87 -10.88
C HIS A 84 -9.23 8.05 -11.71
N ALA A 85 -10.07 7.03 -11.85
CA ALA A 85 -11.44 7.26 -12.31
C ALA A 85 -12.12 8.17 -11.26
N HIS A 86 -12.33 9.44 -11.62
CA HIS A 86 -12.79 10.57 -10.77
C HIS A 86 -14.16 10.40 -10.08
N ALA A 87 -14.63 9.18 -9.95
CA ALA A 87 -15.56 8.78 -8.92
C ALA A 87 -15.11 7.38 -8.50
N LEU A 88 -14.46 7.25 -7.33
CA LEU A 88 -14.79 6.11 -6.49
C LEU A 88 -16.32 6.04 -6.56
N ASP A 89 -16.87 4.98 -7.10
CA ASP A 89 -18.31 4.80 -7.23
C ASP A 89 -18.68 3.41 -6.72
N THR A 90 -19.95 3.03 -6.81
CA THR A 90 -20.37 1.70 -6.36
C THR A 90 -19.69 0.56 -7.13
N ALA A 91 -19.22 0.81 -8.36
CA ALA A 91 -18.45 -0.18 -9.12
C ALA A 91 -17.04 -0.35 -8.55
N THR A 92 -16.41 0.72 -8.05
CA THR A 92 -15.10 0.64 -7.37
C THR A 92 -15.14 -0.22 -6.11
N ALA A 93 -16.24 -0.18 -5.35
CA ALA A 93 -16.39 -1.04 -4.18
C ALA A 93 -16.44 -2.53 -4.54
N GLY A 94 -17.15 -2.89 -5.63
CA GLY A 94 -17.16 -4.26 -6.12
C GLY A 94 -15.81 -4.68 -6.73
N ALA A 95 -15.07 -3.74 -7.31
CA ALA A 95 -13.72 -3.95 -7.80
C ALA A 95 -12.75 -4.27 -6.66
N ALA A 96 -12.82 -3.53 -5.54
CA ALA A 96 -12.03 -3.80 -4.34
C ALA A 96 -12.26 -5.23 -3.79
N VAL A 97 -13.52 -5.69 -3.74
CA VAL A 97 -13.84 -7.06 -3.33
C VAL A 97 -13.24 -8.09 -4.28
N LEU A 98 -13.35 -7.87 -5.60
CA LEU A 98 -12.77 -8.76 -6.60
C LEU A 98 -11.24 -8.84 -6.47
N LEU A 99 -10.57 -7.71 -6.21
CA LEU A 99 -9.12 -7.67 -6.04
C LEU A 99 -8.68 -8.36 -4.75
N ALA A 100 -9.45 -8.25 -3.67
CA ALA A 100 -9.21 -9.06 -2.48
C ALA A 100 -9.29 -10.56 -2.79
N ASP A 101 -10.27 -11.00 -3.58
CA ASP A 101 -10.34 -12.40 -4.04
C ASP A 101 -9.12 -12.77 -4.89
N VAL A 102 -8.66 -11.88 -5.78
CA VAL A 102 -7.41 -12.09 -6.53
C VAL A 102 -6.26 -12.26 -5.54
N VAL A 103 -6.02 -11.35 -4.62
CA VAL A 103 -4.92 -11.45 -3.64
C VAL A 103 -4.95 -12.78 -2.86
N ILE A 104 -6.13 -13.23 -2.43
CA ILE A 104 -6.30 -14.46 -1.64
C ILE A 104 -6.07 -15.73 -2.46
N ASP A 105 -6.66 -15.81 -3.66
CA ASP A 105 -6.71 -17.04 -4.47
C ASP A 105 -5.61 -17.09 -5.55
N SER A 106 -4.73 -16.11 -5.59
CA SER A 106 -3.75 -15.91 -6.64
C SER A 106 -2.49 -16.79 -6.47
N GLN A 107 -1.96 -17.21 -7.62
CA GLN A 107 -0.61 -17.77 -7.78
C GLN A 107 0.33 -16.77 -8.47
N ALA A 108 -0.06 -15.49 -8.49
CA ALA A 108 0.78 -14.39 -8.94
C ALA A 108 1.91 -14.16 -7.92
N ALA A 109 2.95 -13.45 -8.37
CA ALA A 109 4.09 -13.12 -7.54
C ALA A 109 3.66 -12.38 -6.27
N ALA A 110 4.35 -12.63 -5.16
CA ALA A 110 4.01 -11.99 -3.88
C ALA A 110 4.14 -10.47 -3.95
N ALA A 111 5.11 -9.93 -4.69
CA ALA A 111 5.23 -8.49 -4.94
C ALA A 111 3.99 -7.89 -5.62
N VAL A 112 3.44 -8.56 -6.64
CA VAL A 112 2.19 -8.15 -7.31
C VAL A 112 1.01 -8.17 -6.35
N ARG A 113 0.87 -9.24 -5.55
CA ARG A 113 -0.20 -9.34 -4.53
C ARG A 113 -0.06 -8.27 -3.43
N ALA A 114 1.17 -7.98 -3.03
CA ALA A 114 1.48 -6.94 -2.06
C ALA A 114 1.13 -5.55 -2.61
N ALA A 115 1.45 -5.27 -3.87
CA ALA A 115 1.07 -4.02 -4.53
C ALA A 115 -0.45 -3.84 -4.57
N LEU A 116 -1.21 -4.85 -5.00
CA LEU A 116 -2.68 -4.84 -4.96
C LEU A 116 -3.22 -4.60 -3.54
N THR A 117 -2.58 -5.17 -2.52
CA THR A 117 -2.98 -5.02 -1.11
C THR A 117 -2.77 -3.59 -0.62
N VAL A 118 -1.66 -2.94 -1.01
CA VAL A 118 -1.43 -1.52 -0.73
C VAL A 118 -2.44 -0.64 -1.45
N THR A 119 -2.80 -0.97 -2.69
CA THR A 119 -3.85 -0.24 -3.42
C THR A 119 -5.22 -0.34 -2.74
N LEU A 120 -5.55 -1.50 -2.16
CA LEU A 120 -6.76 -1.64 -1.35
C LEU A 120 -6.71 -0.77 -0.09
N ALA A 121 -5.55 -0.70 0.57
CA ALA A 121 -5.35 0.19 1.72
C ALA A 121 -5.47 1.67 1.34
N GLU A 122 -4.92 2.06 0.19
CA GLU A 122 -5.04 3.40 -0.38
C GLU A 122 -6.51 3.76 -0.64
N ALA A 123 -7.24 2.90 -1.35
CA ALA A 123 -8.67 3.10 -1.62
C ALA A 123 -9.52 3.18 -0.35
N ALA A 124 -9.15 2.45 0.72
CA ALA A 124 -9.84 2.51 2.00
C ALA A 124 -9.57 3.80 2.79
N THR A 125 -8.48 4.49 2.50
CA THR A 125 -8.01 5.68 3.25
C THR A 125 -8.19 6.99 2.48
N ASP A 126 -8.70 6.94 1.25
CA ASP A 126 -8.92 8.07 0.33
C ASP A 126 -9.39 9.35 1.03
N ALA A 127 -10.54 9.32 1.71
CA ALA A 127 -11.10 10.50 2.37
C ALA A 127 -10.21 11.08 3.50
N LEU A 128 -9.41 10.25 4.17
CA LEU A 128 -8.47 10.71 5.20
C LEU A 128 -7.19 11.28 4.58
N ARG A 129 -6.76 10.71 3.45
CA ARG A 129 -5.61 11.24 2.71
C ARG A 129 -5.92 12.57 2.03
N ASP A 130 -7.12 12.74 1.48
CA ASP A 130 -7.60 14.03 0.97
C ASP A 130 -7.49 15.13 2.03
N GLU A 131 -7.84 14.80 3.29
CA GLU A 131 -7.72 15.75 4.41
C GLU A 131 -6.27 16.09 4.75
N ALA A 132 -5.33 15.15 4.61
CA ALA A 132 -3.91 15.44 4.80
C ALA A 132 -3.34 16.38 3.73
N LEU A 133 -3.94 16.40 2.52
CA LEU A 133 -3.52 17.23 1.39
C LEU A 133 -4.19 18.63 1.40
N ASP A 134 -5.43 18.73 1.88
CA ASP A 134 -6.19 19.98 1.98
C ASP A 134 -7.01 20.04 3.29
N PRO A 135 -6.37 20.38 4.42
CA PRO A 135 -7.01 20.30 5.73
C PRO A 135 -8.15 21.33 5.86
N GLN A 136 -9.37 20.84 6.07
CA GLN A 136 -10.57 21.70 6.21
C GLN A 136 -10.86 22.12 7.66
N GLY A 137 -9.85 22.13 8.53
CA GLY A 137 -10.01 22.47 9.96
C GLY A 137 -10.84 21.46 10.75
N PHE A 138 -10.77 20.18 10.38
CA PHE A 138 -11.45 19.10 11.10
C PHE A 138 -10.82 18.90 12.48
N VAL A 139 -11.67 18.63 13.48
CA VAL A 139 -11.22 18.43 14.87
C VAL A 139 -11.06 16.96 15.26
N SER A 140 -11.45 16.03 14.38
CA SER A 140 -11.30 14.59 14.60
C SER A 140 -11.50 13.79 13.32
N THR A 141 -10.94 12.57 13.28
CA THR A 141 -11.10 11.61 12.18
C THR A 141 -12.57 11.32 11.90
N GLU A 142 -13.37 11.15 12.95
CA GLU A 142 -14.82 10.93 12.78
C GLU A 142 -15.49 12.10 12.04
N ALA A 143 -15.04 13.33 12.24
CA ALA A 143 -15.57 14.50 11.52
C ALA A 143 -15.24 14.43 10.02
N VAL A 144 -14.02 14.01 9.66
CA VAL A 144 -13.61 13.76 8.26
C VAL A 144 -14.49 12.68 7.63
N LEU A 145 -14.64 11.53 8.32
CA LEU A 145 -15.39 10.39 7.79
C LEU A 145 -16.91 10.65 7.69
N ARG A 146 -17.44 11.65 8.40
CA ARG A 146 -18.84 12.09 8.20
C ARG A 146 -19.02 12.91 6.93
N GLN A 147 -18.00 13.61 6.46
CA GLN A 147 -18.05 14.43 5.25
C GLN A 147 -17.66 13.69 3.96
N GLN A 148 -17.06 12.51 4.08
CA GLN A 148 -16.75 11.68 2.92
C GLN A 148 -18.00 11.40 2.05
N THR A 149 -17.75 11.25 0.76
CA THR A 149 -18.78 10.88 -0.21
C THR A 149 -19.37 9.49 0.07
N ASP A 150 -20.58 9.22 -0.41
CA ASP A 150 -21.20 7.90 -0.28
C ASP A 150 -20.34 6.79 -0.90
N SER A 151 -19.62 7.11 -1.97
CA SER A 151 -18.72 6.18 -2.62
C SER A 151 -17.45 5.88 -1.84
N GLN A 152 -16.77 6.91 -1.32
CA GLN A 152 -15.62 6.73 -0.41
C GLN A 152 -16.01 5.85 0.78
N ARG A 153 -17.21 6.08 1.34
CA ARG A 153 -17.76 5.24 2.41
C ARG A 153 -17.93 3.79 1.97
N THR A 154 -18.51 3.57 0.80
CA THR A 154 -18.82 2.24 0.28
C THR A 154 -17.55 1.45 -0.03
N VAL A 155 -16.55 2.09 -0.66
CA VAL A 155 -15.24 1.48 -0.95
C VAL A 155 -14.53 1.10 0.35
N ARG A 156 -14.43 2.02 1.31
CA ARG A 156 -13.81 1.71 2.61
C ARG A 156 -14.51 0.54 3.30
N GLN A 157 -15.84 0.53 3.34
CA GLN A 157 -16.59 -0.57 3.96
C GLN A 157 -16.37 -1.91 3.25
N ALA A 158 -16.25 -1.90 1.92
CA ALA A 158 -15.95 -3.09 1.14
C ALA A 158 -14.56 -3.65 1.49
N VAL A 159 -13.53 -2.80 1.50
CA VAL A 159 -12.16 -3.20 1.88
C VAL A 159 -12.12 -3.71 3.32
N GLN A 160 -12.72 -2.98 4.27
CA GLN A 160 -12.81 -3.39 5.67
C GLN A 160 -13.53 -4.73 5.84
N GLY A 161 -14.53 -5.02 5.01
CA GLY A 161 -15.24 -6.31 5.01
C GLY A 161 -14.37 -7.49 4.59
N GLU A 162 -13.40 -7.27 3.69
CA GLU A 162 -12.48 -8.31 3.19
C GLU A 162 -11.20 -8.45 4.03
N ALA A 163 -10.84 -7.42 4.80
CA ALA A 163 -9.61 -7.37 5.60
C ALA A 163 -9.40 -8.61 6.50
N PRO A 164 -10.40 -9.15 7.23
CA PRO A 164 -10.21 -10.37 8.03
C PRO A 164 -9.79 -11.60 7.22
N ARG A 165 -10.27 -11.74 5.98
CA ARG A 165 -9.88 -12.85 5.08
C ARG A 165 -8.44 -12.70 4.62
N LEU A 166 -8.01 -11.47 4.34
CA LEU A 166 -6.64 -11.15 3.97
C LEU A 166 -5.68 -11.40 5.14
N PHE A 167 -6.03 -10.94 6.35
CA PHE A 167 -5.22 -11.15 7.56
C PHE A 167 -5.10 -12.62 7.97
N ALA A 168 -6.08 -13.46 7.64
CA ALA A 168 -6.02 -14.89 7.93
C ALA A 168 -4.85 -15.61 7.21
N GLN A 169 -4.29 -15.01 6.15
CA GLN A 169 -3.16 -15.57 5.41
C GLN A 169 -1.80 -15.19 5.98
N TRP A 170 -1.72 -14.24 6.93
CA TRP A 170 -0.48 -13.60 7.39
C TRP A 170 0.70 -14.57 7.57
N ASP A 171 0.48 -15.64 8.34
CA ASP A 171 1.55 -16.55 8.77
C ASP A 171 2.07 -17.45 7.61
N GLN A 172 1.37 -17.50 6.47
CA GLN A 172 1.75 -18.26 5.27
C GLN A 172 2.40 -17.38 4.21
N GLU A 173 2.29 -16.07 4.36
CA GLU A 173 2.74 -15.09 3.38
C GLU A 173 4.21 -14.69 3.62
N PRO A 174 4.98 -14.37 2.55
CA PRO A 174 6.34 -13.87 2.68
C PRO A 174 6.36 -12.43 3.20
N GLU A 175 7.54 -11.94 3.60
CA GLU A 175 7.71 -10.63 4.25
C GLU A 175 7.13 -9.46 3.44
N VAL A 176 7.29 -9.44 2.11
CA VAL A 176 6.73 -8.39 1.25
C VAL A 176 5.21 -8.27 1.39
N MET A 177 4.53 -9.41 1.53
CA MET A 177 3.08 -9.46 1.67
C MET A 177 2.66 -9.19 3.12
N GLN A 178 3.41 -9.67 4.12
CA GLN A 178 3.16 -9.31 5.52
C GLN A 178 3.31 -7.80 5.75
N PHE A 179 4.28 -7.17 5.09
CA PHE A 179 4.45 -5.71 5.10
C PHE A 179 3.21 -5.02 4.51
N ALA A 180 2.72 -5.45 3.34
CA ALA A 180 1.50 -4.91 2.75
C ALA A 180 0.25 -5.14 3.62
N LEU A 181 0.14 -6.30 4.30
CA LEU A 181 -0.94 -6.56 5.25
C LEU A 181 -0.87 -5.65 6.48
N ALA A 182 0.32 -5.24 6.93
CA ALA A 182 0.46 -4.24 8.00
C ALA A 182 -0.13 -2.88 7.58
N VAL A 183 0.13 -2.47 6.33
CA VAL A 183 -0.42 -1.24 5.75
C VAL A 183 -1.95 -1.32 5.66
N LEU A 184 -2.49 -2.46 5.21
CA LEU A 184 -3.94 -2.67 5.19
C LEU A 184 -4.56 -2.66 6.60
N ALA A 185 -3.85 -3.20 7.60
CA ALA A 185 -4.30 -3.17 8.99
C ALA A 185 -4.39 -1.74 9.53
N ALA A 186 -3.43 -0.88 9.21
CA ALA A 186 -3.50 0.55 9.53
C ALA A 186 -4.72 1.22 8.88
N ALA A 187 -4.97 0.95 7.60
CA ALA A 187 -6.11 1.47 6.85
C ALA A 187 -7.48 1.00 7.39
N CYS A 188 -7.54 -0.20 7.96
CA CYS A 188 -8.78 -0.84 8.41
C CYS A 188 -8.98 -0.85 9.93
N ALA A 189 -8.08 -0.24 10.72
CA ALA A 189 -8.04 -0.36 12.19
C ALA A 189 -8.01 -1.83 12.66
N GLY A 190 -7.15 -2.65 12.03
CA GLY A 190 -6.97 -4.08 12.27
C GLY A 190 -6.23 -4.39 13.58
N THR A 191 -6.87 -4.15 14.72
CA THR A 191 -6.25 -4.30 16.05
C THR A 191 -5.79 -5.73 16.38
N ASP A 192 -6.40 -6.74 15.76
CA ASP A 192 -6.15 -8.16 15.98
C ASP A 192 -4.82 -8.66 15.40
N VAL A 193 -4.23 -7.93 14.45
CA VAL A 193 -2.94 -8.26 13.84
C VAL A 193 -1.76 -7.45 14.40
N ILE A 194 -1.98 -6.49 15.31
CA ILE A 194 -0.93 -5.67 15.92
C ILE A 194 0.25 -6.50 16.46
N PRO A 195 0.04 -7.61 17.21
CA PRO A 195 1.17 -8.44 17.67
C PRO A 195 2.01 -9.02 16.53
N ARG A 196 1.40 -9.31 15.38
CA ARG A 196 2.09 -9.84 14.19
C ARG A 196 2.90 -8.75 13.51
N ILE A 197 2.35 -7.53 13.39
CA ILE A 197 3.06 -6.37 12.85
C ILE A 197 4.29 -6.05 13.72
N ALA A 198 4.13 -6.01 15.05
CA ALA A 198 5.23 -5.78 15.98
C ALA A 198 6.31 -6.89 15.89
N SER A 199 5.90 -8.15 15.71
CA SER A 199 6.84 -9.25 15.48
C SER A 199 7.64 -9.07 14.19
N LEU A 200 6.98 -8.63 13.10
CA LEU A 200 7.67 -8.35 11.83
C LEU A 200 8.65 -7.18 11.97
N ALA A 201 8.27 -6.12 12.68
CA ALA A 201 9.16 -4.97 12.93
C ALA A 201 10.45 -5.39 13.66
N SER A 202 10.36 -6.37 14.57
CA SER A 202 11.52 -6.88 15.32
C SER A 202 12.55 -7.62 14.47
N VAL A 203 12.20 -8.02 13.23
CA VAL A 203 13.14 -8.60 12.26
C VAL A 203 14.11 -7.54 11.72
N TRP A 204 13.70 -6.26 11.73
CA TRP A 204 14.41 -5.16 11.10
C TRP A 204 14.76 -4.04 12.09
N PRO A 205 15.42 -4.34 13.23
CA PRO A 205 15.68 -3.33 14.25
C PRO A 205 16.51 -2.17 13.69
N GLU A 206 16.17 -0.94 14.10
CA GLU A 206 16.91 0.28 13.73
C GLU A 206 16.93 0.55 12.21
N THR A 207 15.84 0.22 11.50
CA THR A 207 15.68 0.49 10.06
C THR A 207 14.44 1.33 9.75
N PRO A 208 14.38 1.98 8.56
CA PRO A 208 13.15 2.58 8.01
C PRO A 208 11.91 1.67 8.12
N ARG A 209 12.10 0.38 7.85
CA ARG A 209 11.00 -0.59 7.86
C ARG A 209 10.43 -0.79 9.25
N ALA A 210 11.27 -0.81 10.28
CA ALA A 210 10.77 -0.88 11.66
C ALA A 210 9.99 0.38 12.05
N ALA A 211 10.44 1.58 11.64
CA ALA A 211 9.69 2.82 11.86
C ALA A 211 8.34 2.79 11.13
N THR A 212 8.32 2.35 9.87
CA THR A 212 7.09 2.19 9.07
C THR A 212 6.11 1.21 9.70
N LEU A 213 6.59 0.06 10.18
CA LEU A 213 5.75 -0.94 10.84
C LEU A 213 5.27 -0.48 12.23
N ALA A 214 6.06 0.34 12.94
CA ALA A 214 5.63 0.97 14.18
C ALA A 214 4.50 1.99 13.93
N LEU A 215 4.61 2.79 12.86
CA LEU A 215 3.52 3.67 12.41
C LEU A 215 2.27 2.87 12.05
N ALA A 216 2.42 1.78 11.30
CA ALA A 216 1.30 0.89 10.97
C ALA A 216 0.62 0.32 12.23
N CYS A 217 1.39 -0.12 13.24
CA CYS A 217 0.88 -0.54 14.54
C CYS A 217 0.07 0.55 15.24
N ALA A 218 0.61 1.77 15.31
CA ALA A 218 -0.03 2.90 15.99
C ALA A 218 -1.35 3.30 15.31
N LEU A 219 -1.37 3.31 13.97
CA LEU A 219 -2.55 3.57 13.17
C LEU A 219 -3.60 2.46 13.30
N ALA A 220 -3.19 1.19 13.28
CA ALA A 220 -4.09 0.05 13.47
C ALA A 220 -4.73 0.06 14.87
N ALA A 221 -4.03 0.60 15.87
CA ALA A 221 -4.51 0.76 17.24
C ALA A 221 -5.40 2.00 17.45
N ASP A 222 -5.46 2.90 16.46
CA ASP A 222 -6.14 4.20 16.57
C ASP A 222 -5.68 5.01 17.80
N ASN A 223 -4.38 5.00 18.09
CA ASN A 223 -3.79 5.67 19.24
C ASN A 223 -3.07 6.95 18.82
N GLU A 224 -3.72 8.10 19.01
CA GLU A 224 -3.22 9.42 18.58
C GLU A 224 -1.82 9.76 19.10
N GLU A 225 -1.52 9.49 20.37
CA GLU A 225 -0.20 9.77 20.96
C GLU A 225 0.89 8.89 20.31
N ALA A 226 0.61 7.60 20.15
CA ALA A 226 1.53 6.68 19.49
C ALA A 226 1.68 6.98 17.99
N ILE A 227 0.63 7.46 17.32
CA ILE A 227 0.69 7.87 15.91
C ILE A 227 1.61 9.08 15.78
N ALA A 228 1.46 10.10 16.63
CA ALA A 228 2.31 11.29 16.59
C ALA A 228 3.78 10.96 16.83
N GLU A 229 4.08 10.07 17.80
CA GLU A 229 5.46 9.61 18.07
C GLU A 229 6.04 8.83 16.88
N ALA A 230 5.30 7.87 16.33
CA ALA A 230 5.77 7.06 15.21
C ALA A 230 5.91 7.88 13.91
N LEU A 231 5.05 8.87 13.70
CA LEU A 231 5.12 9.80 12.58
C LEU A 231 6.39 10.65 12.65
N ASP A 232 6.65 11.24 13.81
CA ASP A 232 7.84 12.05 14.08
C ASP A 232 9.15 11.25 13.92
N GLU A 233 9.18 9.99 14.37
CA GLU A 233 10.31 9.08 14.15
C GLU A 233 10.49 8.73 12.67
N SER A 234 9.41 8.42 11.96
CA SER A 234 9.45 8.08 10.52
C SER A 234 9.96 9.25 9.69
N VAL A 235 9.49 10.47 9.95
CA VAL A 235 9.89 11.69 9.22
C VAL A 235 11.34 12.08 9.50
N ARG A 236 11.88 11.79 10.69
CA ARG A 236 13.28 12.07 11.03
C ARG A 236 14.27 11.11 10.37
N HIS A 237 13.80 9.98 9.85
CA HIS A 237 14.69 8.98 9.31
C HIS A 237 15.33 9.49 8.00
N PRO A 238 16.67 9.45 7.85
CA PRO A 238 17.40 10.14 6.77
C PRO A 238 17.07 9.67 5.34
N ASP A 239 16.49 8.48 5.21
CA ASP A 239 16.06 7.88 3.94
C ASP A 239 14.66 8.32 3.50
N TYR A 240 13.98 9.15 4.29
CA TYR A 240 12.63 9.62 4.00
C TYR A 240 12.67 10.98 3.31
N ASN A 241 11.77 11.18 2.34
CA ASN A 241 11.64 12.45 1.65
C ASN A 241 11.12 13.52 2.62
N PRO A 242 11.89 14.57 2.96
CA PRO A 242 11.43 15.64 3.84
C PRO A 242 10.24 16.42 3.28
N ASP A 243 10.02 16.35 1.96
CA ASP A 243 8.86 16.96 1.29
C ASP A 243 7.56 16.17 1.50
N ALA A 244 7.62 14.97 2.09
CA ALA A 244 6.45 14.17 2.47
C ALA A 244 5.81 14.64 3.80
N GLN A 245 6.29 15.74 4.39
CA GLN A 245 5.62 16.35 5.54
C GLN A 245 4.29 16.95 5.08
N GLY A 246 3.19 16.25 5.40
CA GLY A 246 1.84 16.76 5.25
C GLY A 246 1.63 18.05 6.05
N ASP A 247 0.53 18.75 5.77
CA ASP A 247 0.23 20.01 6.46
C ASP A 247 0.17 19.77 7.99
N PRO A 248 0.95 20.50 8.82
CA PRO A 248 0.98 20.30 10.27
C PRO A 248 -0.37 20.57 10.96
N GLU A 249 -1.32 21.22 10.29
CA GLU A 249 -2.68 21.44 10.78
C GLU A 249 -3.62 20.24 10.53
N ALA A 250 -3.23 19.29 9.68
CA ALA A 250 -3.98 18.07 9.44
C ALA A 250 -3.92 17.13 10.65
N LEU A 251 -4.91 16.23 10.74
CA LEU A 251 -4.95 15.24 11.81
C LEU A 251 -3.77 14.27 11.71
N ALA A 252 -3.17 13.93 12.85
CA ALA A 252 -2.03 13.00 12.90
C ALA A 252 -2.34 11.64 12.23
N GLN A 253 -3.58 11.16 12.33
CA GLN A 253 -4.01 9.94 11.66
C GLN A 253 -4.00 10.07 10.13
N SER A 254 -4.50 11.18 9.59
CA SER A 254 -4.51 11.45 8.15
C SER A 254 -3.09 11.56 7.60
N GLN A 255 -2.23 12.32 8.30
CA GLN A 255 -0.81 12.42 7.96
C GLN A 255 -0.13 11.06 8.00
N GLY A 256 -0.35 10.29 9.07
CA GLY A 256 0.22 8.96 9.26
C GLY A 256 -0.20 7.98 8.17
N LEU A 257 -1.48 7.96 7.79
CA LEU A 257 -1.97 7.12 6.69
C LEU A 257 -1.38 7.53 5.34
N SER A 258 -1.33 8.83 5.05
CA SER A 258 -0.73 9.31 3.80
C SER A 258 0.74 8.91 3.71
N LEU A 259 1.52 9.19 4.76
CA LEU A 259 2.93 8.82 4.79
C LEU A 259 3.09 7.30 4.68
N LEU A 260 2.32 6.50 5.42
CA LEU A 260 2.42 5.05 5.39
C LEU A 260 2.22 4.46 3.98
N ILE A 261 1.25 5.00 3.21
CA ILE A 261 1.01 4.59 1.83
C ILE A 261 2.20 4.94 0.94
N ASP A 262 2.74 6.16 1.04
CA ASP A 262 3.88 6.60 0.23
C ASP A 262 5.12 5.71 0.48
N LEU A 263 5.35 5.32 1.74
CA LEU A 263 6.45 4.41 2.10
C LEU A 263 6.24 3.00 1.57
N ALA A 264 5.01 2.50 1.65
CA ALA A 264 4.69 1.20 1.11
C ALA A 264 4.87 1.16 -0.42
N GLN A 265 4.52 2.24 -1.12
CA GLN A 265 4.78 2.38 -2.55
C GLN A 265 6.28 2.48 -2.87
N GLN A 266 7.08 3.17 -2.06
CA GLN A 266 8.54 3.21 -2.21
C GLN A 266 9.21 1.84 -2.00
N GLU A 267 8.69 1.05 -1.06
CA GLU A 267 9.23 -0.27 -0.72
C GLU A 267 8.81 -1.34 -1.73
N ILE A 268 7.56 -1.31 -2.22
CA ILE A 268 6.98 -2.36 -3.08
C ILE A 268 7.04 -2.00 -4.56
N GLY A 269 6.90 -0.72 -4.92
CA GLY A 269 6.87 -0.26 -6.30
C GLY A 269 8.05 -0.75 -7.15
N PRO A 270 9.31 -0.62 -6.67
CA PRO A 270 10.48 -1.11 -7.39
C PRO A 270 10.52 -2.62 -7.60
N LEU A 271 9.69 -3.41 -6.91
CA LEU A 271 9.62 -4.88 -7.05
C LEU A 271 8.68 -5.31 -8.18
N VAL A 272 7.92 -4.36 -8.74
CA VAL A 272 6.83 -4.64 -9.68
C VAL A 272 6.97 -3.81 -10.95
N PHE A 273 7.40 -2.55 -10.82
CA PHE A 273 7.66 -1.65 -11.93
C PHE A 273 9.17 -1.60 -12.19
N HIS A 274 9.64 -2.31 -13.21
CA HIS A 274 11.05 -2.37 -13.64
C HIS A 274 11.27 -1.70 -14.99
#